data_AF-A0A7J0CII0-F1
#
_entry.id   AF-A0A7J0CII0-F1
#
_cell.length_a   1.000
_cell.length_b   1.000
_cell.length_c   1.000
_cell.angle_alpha   90.00
_cell.angle_beta   90.00
_cell.angle_gamma   90.00
#
_symmetry.space_group_name_H-M   'P 1'
#
loop_
_entity.id
_entity.type
_entity.pdbx_description
1 polymer ?
#
loop_
_entity_poly.entity_id
_entity_poly.type
_entity_poly.pdbx_seq_one_letter_code
_entity_poly.pdbx_strand_id
1 'polypeptide(L)'
;MSAHHHVQAPATTPDDDADLARWDDDGAPPAQPRSSPQAWLRVGAELGDRLVALSGRQDLLVTCRPGTRSGAPAAYFPNLGEIEIDSRLFAPLQPHEIHPRIVGDEERYPAAWGVVVHEAAHAAHSVWTPPAGADPRVVEAALLLEESRVEGAHLITRPTDRTYLRTSARTLVMPDIAHPTLQGIEHAAGVAALILGRRDVGILDAGETRAVADLCGKVLGAPLLATLTRIWTAAHQCADHDATTMLAHGQRWCDALDAAAPPCPCRQIWPICCPVPWWSSWTAWPPPTPPTSRHRTQRPTP
;
A
#
# COMPACT_ATOMS: atom_id res chain seq x y z
N MET A 1 -55.84 -34.57 -49.52
CA MET A 1 -54.62 -34.58 -50.37
C MET A 1 -53.93 -33.23 -50.19
N SER A 2 -52.82 -33.19 -49.46
CA SER A 2 -51.87 -32.07 -49.46
C SER A 2 -50.48 -32.67 -49.23
N ALA A 3 -49.61 -32.52 -50.22
CA ALA A 3 -48.27 -33.08 -50.24
C ALA A 3 -47.29 -32.14 -49.51
N HIS A 4 -46.52 -32.69 -48.58
CA HIS A 4 -45.36 -32.02 -48.00
C HIS A 4 -44.22 -32.02 -49.02
N HIS A 5 -43.83 -30.84 -49.51
CA HIS A 5 -42.63 -30.67 -50.33
C HIS A 5 -41.44 -30.46 -49.39
N HIS A 6 -40.61 -31.49 -49.22
CA HIS A 6 -39.29 -31.33 -48.61
C HIS A 6 -38.39 -30.63 -49.63
N VAL A 7 -37.95 -29.41 -49.32
CA VAL A 7 -36.88 -28.72 -50.04
C VAL A 7 -35.57 -29.43 -49.65
N GLN A 8 -34.98 -30.17 -50.58
CA GLN A 8 -33.62 -30.69 -50.44
C GLN A 8 -32.64 -29.53 -50.52
N ALA A 9 -31.72 -29.44 -49.55
CA ALA A 9 -30.56 -28.57 -49.66
C ALA A 9 -29.63 -29.11 -50.77
N PRO A 10 -28.98 -28.23 -51.57
CA PRO A 10 -28.03 -28.67 -52.57
C PRO A 10 -26.79 -29.29 -51.88
N ALA A 11 -26.27 -30.37 -52.46
CA ALA A 11 -25.02 -30.98 -52.03
C ALA A 11 -23.89 -29.97 -52.25
N THR A 12 -23.20 -29.60 -51.17
CA THR A 12 -21.94 -28.86 -51.22
C THR A 12 -20.92 -29.66 -52.01
N THR A 13 -20.24 -29.00 -52.95
CA THR A 13 -19.19 -29.65 -53.72
C THR A 13 -17.89 -29.65 -52.91
N PRO A 14 -16.97 -30.61 -53.11
CA PRO A 14 -15.70 -30.68 -52.36
C PRO A 14 -14.82 -29.42 -52.47
N ASP A 15 -15.09 -28.56 -53.47
CA ASP A 15 -14.39 -27.30 -53.69
C ASP A 15 -14.90 -26.19 -52.74
N ASP A 16 -16.17 -26.25 -52.32
CA ASP A 16 -16.76 -25.28 -51.38
C ASP A 16 -16.24 -25.47 -49.94
N ASP A 17 -15.93 -26.71 -49.54
CA ASP A 17 -15.32 -27.01 -48.24
C ASP A 17 -13.85 -26.56 -48.16
N ALA A 18 -13.15 -26.51 -49.30
CA ALA A 18 -11.77 -26.04 -49.37
C ALA A 18 -11.67 -24.50 -49.29
N ASP A 19 -12.66 -23.78 -49.83
CA ASP A 19 -12.74 -22.32 -49.74
C ASP A 19 -13.20 -21.84 -48.34
N LEU A 20 -14.02 -22.61 -47.62
CA LEU A 20 -14.37 -22.34 -46.22
C LEU A 20 -13.21 -22.59 -45.25
N ALA A 21 -12.35 -23.57 -45.55
CA ALA A 21 -11.16 -23.87 -44.73
C ALA A 21 -10.03 -22.82 -44.88
N ARG A 22 -10.13 -21.91 -45.85
CA ARG A 22 -9.09 -20.92 -46.16
C ARG A 22 -9.19 -19.64 -45.32
N TRP A 23 -10.29 -19.42 -44.60
CA TRP A 23 -10.49 -18.24 -43.75
C TRP A 23 -10.13 -18.44 -42.28
N ASP A 24 -9.74 -19.66 -41.87
CA ASP A 24 -9.43 -19.97 -40.47
C ASP A 24 -7.93 -19.99 -40.14
N ASP A 25 -7.04 -19.71 -41.11
CA ASP A 25 -5.59 -19.69 -40.87
C ASP A 25 -4.86 -18.60 -41.67
N ASP A 26 -5.14 -17.33 -41.33
CA ASP A 26 -4.37 -16.19 -41.83
C ASP A 26 -2.94 -16.13 -41.25
N GLY A 27 -2.49 -17.13 -40.47
CA GLY A 27 -1.16 -17.15 -39.86
C GLY A 27 -0.86 -15.96 -38.95
N ALA A 28 -1.89 -15.15 -38.62
CA ALA A 28 -1.77 -14.05 -37.69
C ALA A 28 -1.54 -14.64 -36.29
N PRO A 29 -0.51 -14.19 -35.56
CA PRO A 29 -0.36 -14.57 -34.16
C PRO A 29 -1.70 -14.30 -33.45
N PRO A 30 -2.15 -15.19 -32.53
CA PRO A 30 -3.37 -14.95 -31.78
C PRO A 30 -3.31 -13.54 -31.21
N ALA A 31 -4.37 -12.76 -31.44
CA ALA A 31 -4.41 -11.36 -31.06
C ALA A 31 -4.04 -11.25 -29.57
N GLN A 32 -2.84 -10.72 -29.30
CA GLN A 32 -2.39 -10.54 -27.93
C GLN A 32 -3.38 -9.58 -27.26
N PRO A 33 -4.01 -9.96 -26.14
CA PRO A 33 -4.93 -9.07 -25.44
C PRO A 33 -4.16 -7.80 -25.08
N ARG A 34 -4.46 -6.69 -25.75
CA ARG A 34 -3.96 -5.38 -25.36
C ARG A 34 -4.38 -5.13 -23.93
N SER A 35 -3.49 -4.54 -23.12
CA SER A 35 -3.83 -4.07 -21.78
C SER A 35 -4.91 -2.98 -21.89
N SER A 36 -6.17 -3.38 -21.79
CA SER A 36 -7.27 -2.45 -21.66
C SER A 36 -7.38 -2.03 -20.18
N PRO A 37 -7.83 -0.81 -19.87
CA PRO A 37 -8.14 -0.41 -18.49
C PRO A 37 -9.10 -1.39 -17.79
N GLN A 38 -9.97 -2.07 -18.56
CA GLN A 38 -10.88 -3.10 -18.06
C GLN A 38 -10.15 -4.36 -17.57
N ALA A 39 -9.00 -4.71 -18.15
CA ALA A 39 -8.24 -5.89 -17.72
C ALA A 39 -7.71 -5.74 -16.29
N TRP A 40 -7.39 -4.52 -15.86
CA TRP A 40 -6.99 -4.23 -14.48
C TRP A 40 -8.15 -4.22 -13.49
N LEU A 41 -9.38 -3.93 -13.93
CA LEU A 41 -10.57 -4.08 -13.08
C LEU A 41 -10.75 -5.53 -12.63
N ARG A 42 -10.52 -6.50 -13.52
CA ARG A 42 -10.54 -7.93 -13.16
C ARG A 42 -9.48 -8.25 -12.11
N VAL A 43 -8.23 -7.80 -12.30
CA VAL A 43 -7.15 -8.01 -11.34
C VAL A 43 -7.52 -7.42 -9.97
N GLY A 44 -8.03 -6.18 -9.94
CA GLY A 44 -8.50 -5.54 -8.71
C GLY A 44 -9.59 -6.36 -8.01
N ALA A 45 -10.63 -6.80 -8.75
CA ALA A 45 -11.69 -7.63 -8.19
C ALA A 45 -11.17 -8.95 -7.60
N GLU A 46 -10.25 -9.64 -8.29
CA GLU A 46 -9.66 -10.88 -7.80
C GLU A 46 -8.74 -10.68 -6.59
N LEU A 47 -8.03 -9.54 -6.50
CA LEU A 47 -7.31 -9.16 -5.28
C LEU A 47 -8.28 -8.90 -4.12
N GLY A 48 -9.41 -8.25 -4.39
CA GLY A 48 -10.49 -8.05 -3.41
C GLY A 48 -10.99 -9.35 -2.80
N ASP A 49 -11.20 -10.39 -3.63
CA ASP A 49 -11.59 -11.72 -3.14
C ASP A 49 -10.55 -12.30 -2.17
N ARG A 50 -9.25 -12.09 -2.44
CA ARG A 50 -8.17 -12.56 -1.57
C ARG A 50 -8.06 -11.75 -0.28
N LEU A 51 -8.37 -10.45 -0.29
CA LEU A 51 -8.31 -9.59 0.89
C LEU A 51 -9.25 -10.05 2.00
N VAL A 52 -10.35 -10.72 1.69
CA VAL A 52 -11.25 -11.28 2.72
C VAL A 52 -10.49 -12.23 3.64
N ALA A 53 -9.64 -13.10 3.07
CA ALA A 53 -8.84 -14.04 3.84
C ALA A 53 -7.61 -13.41 4.51
N LEU A 54 -7.11 -12.29 3.98
CA LEU A 54 -5.95 -11.58 4.53
C LEU A 54 -6.35 -10.65 5.69
N SER A 55 -7.48 -9.96 5.56
CA SER A 55 -7.90 -8.88 6.47
C SER A 55 -9.10 -9.25 7.36
N GLY A 56 -9.84 -10.31 7.02
CA GLY A 56 -11.12 -10.65 7.66
C GLY A 56 -12.28 -9.72 7.26
N ARG A 57 -12.07 -8.77 6.36
CA ARG A 57 -13.09 -7.80 5.92
C ARG A 57 -13.67 -8.13 4.55
N GLN A 58 -14.98 -7.94 4.42
CA GLN A 58 -15.73 -8.20 3.17
C GLN A 58 -16.17 -6.92 2.45
N ASP A 59 -15.89 -5.76 3.05
CA ASP A 59 -16.32 -4.45 2.57
C ASP A 59 -15.20 -3.67 1.87
N LEU A 60 -14.07 -4.32 1.58
CA LEU A 60 -12.93 -3.71 0.92
C LEU A 60 -13.11 -3.70 -0.60
N LEU A 61 -12.96 -2.52 -1.21
CA LEU A 61 -12.87 -2.33 -2.65
C LEU A 61 -11.42 -2.16 -3.06
N VAL A 62 -10.99 -2.87 -4.11
CA VAL A 62 -9.63 -2.75 -4.63
C VAL A 62 -9.65 -2.13 -6.02
N THR A 63 -8.86 -1.07 -6.20
CA THR A 63 -8.56 -0.54 -7.53
C THR A 63 -7.11 -0.82 -7.87
N CYS A 64 -6.88 -1.35 -9.08
CA CYS A 64 -5.55 -1.58 -9.60
C CYS A 64 -5.42 -0.76 -10.89
N ARG A 65 -4.46 0.17 -10.92
CA ARG A 65 -4.23 1.08 -12.07
C ARG A 65 -2.81 1.65 -12.00
N PRO A 66 -2.29 2.23 -13.10
CA PRO A 66 -0.98 2.88 -13.05
C PRO A 66 -0.99 4.05 -12.05
N GLY A 67 -0.19 3.91 -10.98
CA GLY A 67 -0.10 4.86 -9.88
C GLY A 67 -1.32 4.91 -8.95
N THR A 68 -1.10 5.39 -7.73
CA THR A 68 -2.13 5.65 -6.71
C THR A 68 -2.36 7.15 -6.55
N ARG A 69 -3.43 7.56 -5.85
CA ARG A 69 -3.63 9.00 -5.49
C ARG A 69 -2.57 9.50 -4.50
N SER A 70 -2.00 8.62 -3.69
CA SER A 70 -0.95 8.99 -2.73
C SER A 70 0.44 9.11 -3.35
N GLY A 71 0.66 8.46 -4.49
CA GLY A 71 1.98 8.31 -5.10
C GLY A 71 2.78 7.13 -4.55
N ALA A 72 2.30 6.43 -3.51
CA ALA A 72 2.94 5.20 -3.04
C ALA A 72 2.56 3.97 -3.88
N PRO A 73 3.31 2.86 -3.74
CA PRO A 73 2.99 1.58 -4.37
C PRO A 73 1.56 1.09 -4.11
N ALA A 74 1.03 1.36 -2.92
CA ALA A 74 -0.36 1.16 -2.58
C ALA A 74 -0.81 2.16 -1.51
N ALA A 75 -2.11 2.22 -1.27
CA ALA A 75 -2.69 2.95 -0.15
C ALA A 75 -4.06 2.40 0.24
N TYR A 76 -4.23 2.13 1.52
CA TYR A 76 -5.52 1.88 2.16
C TYR A 76 -6.17 3.19 2.64
N PHE A 77 -7.45 3.36 2.33
CA PHE A 77 -8.30 4.49 2.70
C PHE A 77 -9.43 4.02 3.64
N PRO A 78 -9.23 4.08 4.97
CA PRO A 78 -10.12 3.46 5.95
C PRO A 78 -11.56 3.93 5.88
N ASN A 79 -11.77 5.24 5.68
CA ASN A 79 -13.11 5.84 5.61
C ASN A 79 -13.89 5.44 4.35
N LEU A 80 -13.20 4.96 3.31
CA LEU A 80 -13.81 4.52 2.05
C LEU A 80 -13.90 2.99 1.96
N GLY A 81 -13.17 2.26 2.82
CA GLY A 81 -12.93 0.84 2.61
C GLY A 81 -12.24 0.57 1.27
N GLU A 82 -11.39 1.48 0.78
CA GLU A 82 -10.74 1.38 -0.53
C GLU A 82 -9.26 1.06 -0.36
N ILE A 83 -8.74 0.13 -1.15
CA ILE A 83 -7.31 -0.10 -1.34
C ILE A 83 -6.97 0.20 -2.80
N GLU A 84 -6.00 1.08 -3.00
CA GLU A 84 -5.43 1.32 -4.32
C GLU A 84 -4.08 0.60 -4.44
N ILE A 85 -3.85 -0.10 -5.55
CA ILE A 85 -2.59 -0.75 -5.88
C ILE A 85 -2.06 -0.19 -7.20
N ASP A 86 -0.80 0.21 -7.22
CA ASP A 86 -0.12 0.59 -8.45
C ASP A 86 0.13 -0.64 -9.33
N SER A 87 -0.52 -0.66 -10.50
CA SER A 87 -0.42 -1.78 -11.44
C SER A 87 1.00 -1.99 -11.98
N ARG A 88 1.88 -1.00 -11.88
CA ARG A 88 3.29 -1.10 -12.30
C ARG A 88 4.08 -2.11 -11.45
N LEU A 89 3.62 -2.42 -10.23
CA LEU A 89 4.26 -3.40 -9.36
C LEU A 89 4.24 -4.82 -9.92
N PHE A 90 3.30 -5.12 -10.83
CA PHE A 90 3.18 -6.44 -11.45
C PHE A 90 4.10 -6.61 -12.67
N ALA A 91 4.84 -5.58 -13.08
CA ALA A 91 5.76 -5.69 -14.21
C ALA A 91 6.80 -6.81 -13.99
N PRO A 92 7.15 -7.57 -15.05
CA PRO A 92 6.79 -7.38 -16.45
C PRO A 92 5.43 -7.99 -16.87
N LEU A 93 4.69 -8.61 -15.96
CA LEU A 93 3.45 -9.32 -16.27
C LEU A 93 2.38 -8.36 -16.78
N GLN A 94 1.64 -8.82 -17.78
CA GLN A 94 0.45 -8.16 -18.29
C GLN A 94 -0.78 -8.55 -17.46
N PRO A 95 -1.82 -7.71 -17.41
CA PRO A 95 -2.98 -7.99 -16.59
C PRO A 95 -3.63 -9.34 -16.90
N HIS A 96 -3.63 -9.82 -18.15
CA HIS A 96 -4.23 -11.12 -18.50
C HIS A 96 -3.43 -12.32 -17.97
N GLU A 97 -2.19 -12.12 -17.54
CA GLU A 97 -1.33 -13.17 -16.99
C GLU A 97 -1.45 -13.28 -15.46
N ILE A 98 -2.16 -12.37 -14.80
CA ILE A 98 -2.24 -12.25 -13.34
C ILE A 98 -3.58 -12.82 -12.87
N HIS A 99 -3.58 -13.86 -12.05
CA HIS A 99 -4.77 -14.57 -11.61
C HIS A 99 -4.79 -14.74 -10.08
N PRO A 100 -5.06 -13.66 -9.31
CA PRO A 100 -4.99 -13.71 -7.85
C PRO A 100 -5.93 -14.73 -7.19
N ARG A 101 -6.98 -15.19 -7.87
CA ARG A 101 -7.83 -16.29 -7.37
C ARG A 101 -7.12 -17.64 -7.28
N ILE A 102 -6.04 -17.82 -8.04
CA ILE A 102 -5.21 -19.03 -7.99
C ILE A 102 -4.21 -18.84 -6.86
N VAL A 103 -4.35 -19.63 -5.79
CA VAL A 103 -3.38 -19.66 -4.69
C VAL A 103 -2.02 -20.09 -5.24
N GLY A 104 -0.98 -19.30 -4.95
CA GLY A 104 0.37 -19.49 -5.47
C GLY A 104 0.70 -18.61 -6.67
N ASP A 105 -0.27 -17.97 -7.32
CA ASP A 105 0.02 -17.01 -8.39
C ASP A 105 0.84 -15.81 -7.86
N GLU A 106 0.66 -15.47 -6.58
CA GLU A 106 1.46 -14.48 -5.85
C GLU A 106 2.98 -14.70 -5.91
N GLU A 107 3.45 -15.93 -6.13
CA GLU A 107 4.88 -16.24 -6.27
C GLU A 107 5.51 -15.59 -7.50
N ARG A 108 4.71 -15.23 -8.50
CA ARG A 108 5.16 -14.59 -9.76
C ARG A 108 5.35 -13.08 -9.63
N TYR A 109 4.77 -12.46 -8.60
CA TYR A 109 4.85 -11.03 -8.32
C TYR A 109 5.00 -10.75 -6.82
N PRO A 110 6.02 -11.33 -6.16
CA PRO A 110 6.10 -11.40 -4.70
C PRO A 110 6.19 -10.02 -4.02
N ALA A 111 6.79 -9.03 -4.70
CA ALA A 111 6.81 -7.64 -4.20
C ALA A 111 5.42 -7.00 -4.25
N ALA A 112 4.68 -7.15 -5.35
CA ALA A 112 3.32 -6.63 -5.48
C ALA A 112 2.38 -7.30 -4.46
N TRP A 113 2.51 -8.62 -4.28
CA TRP A 113 1.74 -9.33 -3.27
C TRP A 113 2.10 -8.90 -1.85
N GLY A 114 3.39 -8.66 -1.56
CA GLY A 114 3.81 -8.11 -0.26
C GLY A 114 3.16 -6.76 0.05
N VAL A 115 3.00 -5.90 -0.95
CA VAL A 115 2.26 -4.64 -0.81
C VAL A 115 0.77 -4.90 -0.53
N VAL A 116 0.12 -5.84 -1.22
CA VAL A 116 -1.28 -6.22 -0.94
C VAL A 116 -1.46 -6.73 0.49
N VAL A 117 -0.52 -7.56 0.97
CA VAL A 117 -0.51 -8.05 2.36
C VAL A 117 -0.34 -6.90 3.35
N HIS A 118 0.55 -5.94 3.06
CA HIS A 118 0.75 -4.76 3.90
C HIS A 118 -0.54 -3.94 4.04
N GLU A 119 -1.24 -3.64 2.94
CA GLU A 119 -2.52 -2.93 3.00
C GLU A 119 -3.62 -3.74 3.70
N ALA A 120 -3.62 -5.06 3.53
CA ALA A 120 -4.54 -5.95 4.25
C ALA A 120 -4.29 -5.92 5.77
N ALA A 121 -3.03 -5.85 6.19
CA ALA A 121 -2.65 -5.72 7.60
C ALA A 121 -3.17 -4.40 8.17
N HIS A 122 -3.04 -3.28 7.45
CA HIS A 122 -3.67 -2.02 7.84
C HIS A 122 -5.20 -2.14 7.91
N ALA A 123 -5.83 -2.75 6.92
CA ALA A 123 -7.29 -2.92 6.91
C ALA A 123 -7.83 -3.76 8.07
N ALA A 124 -7.05 -4.72 8.56
CA ALA A 124 -7.37 -5.56 9.71
C ALA A 124 -7.05 -4.89 11.04
N HIS A 125 -5.89 -4.23 11.15
CA HIS A 125 -5.29 -3.88 12.43
C HIS A 125 -5.26 -2.38 12.73
N SER A 126 -5.40 -1.48 11.75
CA SER A 126 -5.51 -0.03 11.98
C SER A 126 -6.95 0.38 12.26
N VAL A 127 -7.47 -0.04 13.43
CA VAL A 127 -8.88 0.15 13.83
C VAL A 127 -9.07 1.40 14.71
N TRP A 128 -8.07 2.27 14.75
CA TRP A 128 -8.11 3.52 15.49
C TRP A 128 -8.11 4.72 14.53
N THR A 129 -8.70 5.82 14.98
CA THR A 129 -8.72 7.08 14.24
C THR A 129 -8.20 8.21 15.12
N PRO A 130 -7.36 9.12 14.60
CA PRO A 130 -6.96 10.31 15.34
C PRO A 130 -8.19 11.14 15.76
N PRO A 131 -8.27 11.60 17.03
CA PRO A 131 -9.35 12.48 17.44
C PRO A 131 -9.23 13.84 16.75
N ALA A 132 -10.36 14.51 16.56
CA ALA A 132 -10.39 15.85 15.98
C ALA A 132 -9.52 16.82 16.80
N GLY A 133 -8.63 17.54 16.12
CA GLY A 133 -7.71 18.50 16.77
C GLY A 133 -6.45 17.89 17.37
N ALA A 134 -6.18 16.59 17.16
CA ALA A 134 -4.89 16.00 17.47
C ALA A 134 -3.75 16.73 16.73
N ASP A 135 -2.59 16.87 17.37
CA ASP A 135 -1.40 17.48 16.76
C ASP A 135 -0.98 16.65 15.53
N PRO A 136 -0.93 17.25 14.32
CA PRO A 136 -0.52 16.55 13.11
C PRO A 136 0.85 15.88 13.19
N ARG A 137 1.83 16.46 13.91
CA ARG A 137 3.17 15.84 14.08
C ARG A 137 3.09 14.54 14.86
N VAL A 138 2.25 14.54 15.91
CA VAL A 138 2.02 13.37 16.76
C VAL A 138 1.28 12.28 16.00
N VAL A 139 0.29 12.68 15.18
CA VAL A 139 -0.44 11.75 14.32
C VAL A 139 0.49 11.13 13.28
N GLU A 140 1.33 11.91 12.61
CA GLU A 140 2.30 11.40 11.64
C GLU A 140 3.28 10.42 12.30
N ALA A 141 3.82 10.77 13.48
CA ALA A 141 4.69 9.87 14.24
C ALA A 141 3.98 8.58 14.64
N ALA A 142 2.72 8.66 15.08
CA ALA A 142 1.90 7.49 15.41
C ALA A 142 1.67 6.58 14.18
N LEU A 143 1.36 7.16 13.02
CA LEU A 143 1.18 6.41 11.77
C LEU A 143 2.50 5.78 11.28
N LEU A 144 3.63 6.44 11.46
CA LEU A 144 4.94 5.85 11.17
C LEU A 144 5.23 4.61 12.04
N LEU A 145 4.84 4.64 13.31
CA LEU A 145 5.00 3.50 14.22
C LEU A 145 4.03 2.35 13.88
N GLU A 146 2.84 2.70 13.39
CA GLU A 146 1.78 1.78 12.96
C GLU A 146 2.26 0.79 11.90
N GLU A 147 3.07 1.25 10.94
CA GLU A 147 3.66 0.47 9.84
C GLU A 147 4.17 -0.91 10.26
N SER A 148 5.08 -0.94 11.22
CA SER A 148 5.68 -2.20 11.70
C SER A 148 4.78 -2.92 12.71
N ARG A 149 3.91 -2.20 13.42
CA ARG A 149 2.95 -2.81 14.36
C ARG A 149 1.94 -3.68 13.61
N VAL A 150 1.31 -3.15 12.56
CA VAL A 150 0.27 -3.90 11.82
C VAL A 150 0.85 -5.12 11.12
N GLU A 151 2.05 -5.01 10.54
CA GLU A 151 2.74 -6.14 9.93
C GLU A 151 3.08 -7.22 10.97
N GLY A 152 3.57 -6.80 12.14
CA GLY A 152 3.82 -7.71 13.26
C GLY A 152 2.56 -8.43 13.73
N ALA A 153 1.45 -7.69 13.90
CA ALA A 153 0.15 -8.25 14.27
C ALA A 153 -0.37 -9.25 13.22
N HIS A 154 -0.23 -8.91 11.94
CA HIS A 154 -0.59 -9.78 10.81
C HIS A 154 0.16 -11.11 10.86
N LEU A 155 1.48 -11.08 11.11
CA LEU A 155 2.31 -12.29 11.16
C LEU A 155 1.97 -13.25 12.31
N ILE A 156 1.33 -12.78 13.39
CA ILE A 156 0.90 -13.66 14.49
C ILE A 156 -0.07 -14.72 13.97
N THR A 157 -0.96 -14.33 13.05
CA THR A 157 -1.97 -15.23 12.47
C THR A 157 -1.56 -15.78 11.11
N ARG A 158 -0.67 -15.09 10.39
CA ARG A 158 -0.28 -15.42 9.01
C ARG A 158 1.25 -15.40 8.82
N PRO A 159 2.00 -16.28 9.51
CA PRO A 159 3.47 -16.25 9.49
C PRO A 159 4.09 -16.51 8.10
N THR A 160 3.37 -17.20 7.21
CA THR A 160 3.83 -17.46 5.82
C THR A 160 3.92 -16.21 4.98
N ASP A 161 3.13 -15.18 5.30
CA ASP A 161 3.09 -13.94 4.51
C ASP A 161 4.37 -13.08 4.72
N ARG A 162 5.19 -13.43 5.73
CA ARG A 162 6.49 -12.81 5.99
C ARG A 162 7.36 -12.73 4.75
N THR A 163 7.39 -13.78 3.92
CA THR A 163 8.27 -13.81 2.74
C THR A 163 7.93 -12.69 1.76
N TYR A 164 6.65 -12.36 1.64
CA TYR A 164 6.16 -11.34 0.72
C TYR A 164 6.34 -9.94 1.29
N LEU A 165 6.01 -9.72 2.57
CA LEU A 165 6.30 -8.45 3.27
C LEU A 165 7.79 -8.13 3.27
N ARG A 166 8.64 -9.14 3.51
CA ARG A 166 10.10 -8.98 3.40
C ARG A 166 10.51 -8.64 1.98
N THR A 167 9.92 -9.28 0.98
CA THR A 167 10.25 -9.02 -0.43
C THR A 167 9.88 -7.59 -0.81
N SER A 168 8.67 -7.13 -0.51
CA SER A 168 8.24 -5.75 -0.81
C SER A 168 9.13 -4.70 -0.11
N ALA A 169 9.44 -4.90 1.18
CA ALA A 169 10.33 -3.99 1.91
C ALA A 169 11.73 -3.92 1.26
N ARG A 170 12.30 -5.06 0.86
CA ARG A 170 13.63 -5.10 0.21
C ARG A 170 13.65 -4.49 -1.18
N THR A 171 12.56 -4.59 -1.94
CA THR A 171 12.52 -4.12 -3.33
C THR A 171 12.05 -2.68 -3.48
N LEU A 172 11.20 -2.21 -2.55
CA LEU A 172 10.51 -0.92 -2.69
C LEU A 172 10.96 0.12 -1.66
N VAL A 173 11.44 -0.31 -0.49
CA VAL A 173 11.78 0.62 0.61
C VAL A 173 13.29 0.71 0.78
N MET A 174 13.99 -0.43 0.81
CA MET A 174 15.44 -0.45 1.06
C MET A 174 16.33 0.19 -0.02
N PRO A 175 16.04 0.13 -1.34
CA PRO A 175 16.92 0.74 -2.34
C PRO A 175 17.05 2.25 -2.18
N ASP A 176 15.93 2.92 -1.85
CA ASP A 176 15.90 4.36 -1.60
C ASP A 176 16.70 4.74 -0.34
N ILE A 177 16.78 3.81 0.61
CA ILE A 177 17.47 3.98 1.89
C ILE A 177 18.96 3.57 1.81
N ALA A 178 19.34 2.69 0.88
CA ALA A 178 20.72 2.24 0.70
C ALA A 178 21.59 3.25 -0.07
N HIS A 179 20.97 4.22 -0.75
CA HIS A 179 21.64 5.35 -1.41
C HIS A 179 21.22 6.71 -0.83
N PRO A 180 21.24 6.91 0.50
CA PRO A 180 20.58 8.05 1.06
C PRO A 180 21.52 9.25 1.11
N THR A 181 21.02 10.40 0.71
CA THR A 181 21.35 11.65 1.40
C THR A 181 20.42 11.75 2.61
N LEU A 182 20.68 10.98 3.68
CA LEU A 182 19.94 11.20 4.93
C LEU A 182 20.24 12.62 5.41
N GLN A 183 19.22 13.47 5.35
CA GLN A 183 19.30 14.86 5.77
C GLN A 183 18.60 15.00 7.11
N GLY A 184 19.39 15.15 8.17
CA GLY A 184 18.89 15.46 9.51
C GLY A 184 18.41 14.25 10.32
N ILE A 185 18.14 14.54 11.60
CA ILE A 185 17.74 13.56 12.62
C ILE A 185 16.34 12.98 12.31
N GLU A 186 15.40 13.80 11.85
CA GLU A 186 14.02 13.38 11.57
C GLU A 186 13.97 12.31 10.46
N HIS A 187 14.68 12.53 9.35
CA HIS A 187 14.73 11.56 8.26
C HIS A 187 15.38 10.23 8.71
N ALA A 188 16.49 10.29 9.43
CA ALA A 188 17.14 9.09 9.95
C ALA A 188 16.25 8.33 10.95
N ALA A 189 15.48 9.04 11.77
CA ALA A 189 14.52 8.44 12.70
C ALA A 189 13.38 7.73 11.95
N GLY A 190 12.80 8.37 10.92
CA GLY A 190 11.77 7.74 10.09
C GLY A 190 12.25 6.47 9.39
N VAL A 191 13.45 6.52 8.80
CA VAL A 191 14.11 5.35 8.20
C VAL A 191 14.35 4.24 9.23
N ALA A 192 14.77 4.59 10.45
CA ALA A 192 14.95 3.62 11.53
C ALA A 192 13.62 2.93 11.90
N ALA A 193 12.52 3.68 12.05
CA ALA A 193 11.21 3.09 12.32
C ALA A 193 10.75 2.15 11.19
N LEU A 194 10.87 2.58 9.92
CA LEU A 194 10.41 1.79 8.77
C LEU A 194 11.20 0.49 8.59
N ILE A 195 12.51 0.49 8.84
CA ILE A 195 13.37 -0.66 8.56
C ILE A 195 13.71 -1.45 9.83
N LEU A 196 14.17 -0.78 10.89
CA LEU A 196 14.54 -1.46 12.13
C LEU A 196 13.30 -1.87 12.93
N GLY A 197 12.20 -1.11 12.84
CA GLY A 197 10.91 -1.54 13.39
C GLY A 197 10.43 -2.84 12.75
N ARG A 198 10.49 -2.95 11.41
CA ARG A 198 10.21 -4.18 10.66
C ARG A 198 11.14 -5.34 11.00
N ARG A 199 12.43 -5.07 11.24
CA ARG A 199 13.36 -6.08 11.78
C ARG A 199 12.89 -6.60 13.13
N ASP A 200 12.48 -5.72 14.03
CA ASP A 200 12.17 -6.08 15.41
C ASP A 200 10.83 -6.84 15.55
N VAL A 201 9.90 -6.69 14.59
CA VAL A 201 8.73 -7.58 14.45
C VAL A 201 8.99 -8.83 13.61
N GLY A 202 10.24 -9.04 13.17
CA GLY A 202 10.69 -10.25 12.49
C GLY A 202 10.47 -10.27 10.98
N ILE A 203 10.02 -9.18 10.34
CA ILE A 203 9.86 -9.10 8.88
C ILE A 203 11.22 -9.14 8.18
N LEU A 204 12.15 -8.31 8.65
CA LEU A 204 13.51 -8.22 8.11
C LEU A 204 14.52 -8.91 9.04
N ASP A 205 15.60 -9.43 8.47
CA ASP A 205 16.69 -10.06 9.23
C ASP A 205 17.72 -9.02 9.71
N ALA A 206 18.44 -9.34 10.79
CA ALA A 206 19.51 -8.48 11.31
C ALA A 206 20.67 -8.30 10.31
N GLY A 207 20.92 -9.30 9.47
CA GLY A 207 21.98 -9.26 8.48
C GLY A 207 21.73 -8.25 7.37
N GLU A 208 20.49 -8.19 6.87
CA GLU A 208 20.11 -7.29 5.76
C GLU A 208 19.86 -5.85 6.22
N THR A 209 19.53 -5.63 7.49
CA THR A 209 19.31 -4.28 8.04
C THR A 209 20.55 -3.61 8.62
N ARG A 210 21.71 -4.30 8.63
CA ARG A 210 22.95 -3.82 9.25
C ARG A 210 23.40 -2.45 8.74
N ALA A 211 23.44 -2.26 7.42
CA ALA A 211 23.89 -0.98 6.83
C ALA A 211 22.98 0.19 7.24
N VAL A 212 21.67 -0.04 7.33
CA VAL A 212 20.70 0.96 7.79
C VAL A 212 20.89 1.25 9.28
N ALA A 213 21.11 0.22 10.10
CA ALA A 213 21.37 0.37 11.53
C ALA A 213 22.64 1.19 11.78
N ASP A 214 23.74 0.89 11.07
CA ASP A 214 25.00 1.61 11.18
C ASP A 214 24.85 3.09 10.77
N LEU A 215 24.12 3.35 9.69
CA LEU A 215 23.86 4.70 9.20
C LEU A 215 22.98 5.51 10.18
N CYS A 216 21.88 4.93 10.65
CA CYS A 216 21.02 5.56 11.64
C CYS A 216 21.80 5.81 12.94
N GLY A 217 22.63 4.87 13.37
CA GLY A 217 23.50 5.02 14.54
C GLY A 217 24.50 6.18 14.41
N LYS A 218 25.04 6.43 13.21
CA LYS A 218 25.92 7.57 12.93
C LYS A 218 25.20 8.92 13.00
N VAL A 219 23.97 9.00 12.50
CA VAL A 219 23.20 10.27 12.43
C VAL A 219 22.51 10.58 13.75
N LEU A 220 21.83 9.59 14.35
CA LEU A 220 21.03 9.75 15.56
C LEU A 220 21.87 9.65 16.84
N GLY A 221 22.99 8.92 16.78
CA GLY A 221 23.72 8.49 17.96
C GLY A 221 23.03 7.33 18.69
N ALA A 222 23.81 6.56 19.44
CA ALA A 222 23.31 5.39 20.17
C ALA A 222 22.18 5.71 21.18
N PRO A 223 22.24 6.80 21.98
CA PRO A 223 21.21 7.08 22.99
C PRO A 223 19.82 7.40 22.39
N LEU A 224 19.79 8.20 21.32
CA LEU A 224 18.54 8.54 20.66
C LEU A 224 17.98 7.31 19.94
N LEU A 225 18.81 6.60 19.17
CA LEU A 225 18.38 5.38 18.49
C LEU A 225 17.78 4.36 19.48
N ALA A 226 18.43 4.12 20.62
CA ALA A 226 17.90 3.24 21.66
C ALA A 226 16.57 3.73 22.27
N THR A 227 16.38 5.05 22.35
CA THR A 227 15.12 5.63 22.82
C THR A 227 14.00 5.43 21.81
N LEU A 228 14.27 5.72 20.53
CA LEU A 228 13.32 5.45 19.44
C LEU A 228 12.99 3.95 19.38
N THR A 229 13.98 3.07 19.58
CA THR A 229 13.77 1.61 19.65
C THR A 229 12.74 1.22 20.70
N ARG A 230 12.90 1.73 21.92
CA ARG A 230 11.93 1.46 22.98
C ARG A 230 10.53 1.97 22.64
N ILE A 231 10.42 3.08 21.90
CA ILE A 231 9.12 3.65 21.51
C ILE A 231 8.43 2.75 20.48
N TRP A 232 9.11 2.33 19.40
CA TRP A 232 8.46 1.46 18.41
C TRP A 232 8.20 0.06 18.95
N THR A 233 9.09 -0.50 19.77
CA THR A 233 8.83 -1.80 20.42
C THR A 233 7.64 -1.74 21.37
N ALA A 234 7.42 -0.61 22.04
CA ALA A 234 6.20 -0.42 22.82
C ALA A 234 4.96 -0.30 21.91
N ALA A 235 5.09 0.35 20.74
CA ALA A 235 4.00 0.47 19.77
C ALA A 235 3.58 -0.89 19.22
N HIS A 236 4.53 -1.82 19.03
CA HIS A 236 4.26 -3.20 18.63
C HIS A 236 3.33 -3.95 19.59
N GLN A 237 3.23 -3.52 20.85
CA GLN A 237 2.35 -4.11 21.87
C GLN A 237 0.99 -3.39 21.98
N CYS A 238 0.78 -2.33 21.20
CA CYS A 238 -0.46 -1.56 21.24
C CYS A 238 -1.60 -2.35 20.58
N ALA A 239 -2.76 -2.39 21.23
CA ALA A 239 -3.96 -2.99 20.68
C ALA A 239 -4.50 -2.17 19.50
N ASP A 240 -5.16 -2.86 18.55
CA ASP A 240 -5.63 -2.29 17.28
C ASP A 240 -6.55 -1.06 17.41
N HIS A 241 -7.29 -0.96 18.52
CA HIS A 241 -8.26 0.11 18.79
C HIS A 241 -7.74 1.19 19.76
N ASP A 242 -6.52 1.04 20.29
CA ASP A 242 -6.00 1.91 21.35
C ASP A 242 -5.33 3.16 20.77
N ALA A 243 -6.18 4.07 20.27
CA ALA A 243 -5.76 5.37 19.75
C ALA A 243 -4.96 6.18 20.79
N THR A 244 -5.33 6.07 22.07
CA THR A 244 -4.76 6.88 23.14
C THR A 244 -3.30 6.50 23.37
N THR A 245 -3.03 5.21 23.53
CA THR A 245 -1.68 4.70 23.72
C THR A 245 -0.83 4.94 22.48
N MET A 246 -1.37 4.70 21.28
CA MET A 246 -0.66 4.94 20.02
C MET A 246 -0.25 6.41 19.86
N LEU A 247 -1.16 7.36 20.10
CA LEU A 247 -0.83 8.79 20.07
C LEU A 247 0.14 9.20 21.16
N ALA A 248 0.06 8.60 22.36
CA ALA A 248 1.07 8.83 23.39
C ALA A 248 2.47 8.35 22.96
N HIS A 249 2.55 7.29 22.14
CA HIS A 249 3.82 6.83 21.57
C HIS A 249 4.32 7.81 20.50
N GLY A 250 3.43 8.32 19.65
CA GLY A 250 3.72 9.41 18.72
C GLY A 250 4.23 10.67 19.42
N GLN A 251 3.64 11.06 20.55
CA GLN A 251 4.11 12.21 21.33
C GLN A 251 5.52 11.98 21.88
N ARG A 252 5.77 10.81 22.50
CA ARG A 252 7.12 10.48 23.00
C ARG A 252 8.17 10.43 21.89
N TRP A 253 7.76 10.04 20.68
CA TRP A 253 8.61 10.11 19.50
C TRP A 253 9.00 11.55 19.18
N CYS A 254 8.00 12.44 19.03
CA CYS A 254 8.25 13.86 18.81
C CYS A 254 9.12 14.50 19.90
N ASP A 255 8.83 14.22 21.18
CA ASP A 255 9.59 14.74 22.31
C ASP A 255 11.06 14.29 22.27
N ALA A 256 11.33 13.04 21.88
CA ALA A 256 12.68 12.52 21.76
C ALA A 256 13.47 13.20 20.63
N LEU A 257 12.81 13.52 19.51
CA LEU A 257 13.42 14.26 18.41
C LEU A 257 13.65 15.72 18.79
N ASP A 258 12.69 16.37 19.43
CA ASP A 258 12.78 17.77 19.88
C ASP A 258 13.90 17.94 20.93
N ALA A 259 14.07 16.97 21.83
CA ALA A 259 15.16 16.96 22.81
C ALA A 259 16.55 16.72 22.19
N ALA A 260 16.62 16.06 21.04
CA ALA A 260 17.86 15.80 20.32
C ALA A 260 18.22 16.88 19.30
N ALA A 261 17.26 17.72 18.92
CA ALA A 261 17.50 18.84 18.04
C ALA A 261 18.47 19.84 18.71
N PRO A 262 19.47 20.37 17.99
CA PRO A 262 20.34 21.40 18.54
C PRO A 262 19.49 22.62 18.96
N PRO A 263 19.84 23.30 20.07
CA PRO A 263 19.10 24.48 20.52
C PRO A 263 19.06 25.53 19.42
N CYS A 264 17.85 25.89 18.98
CA CYS A 264 17.64 26.87 17.93
C CYS A 264 18.06 28.27 18.43
N PRO A 265 18.99 28.99 17.78
CA PRO A 265 19.24 30.38 18.09
C PRO A 265 18.04 31.21 17.61
N CYS A 266 17.23 31.68 18.57
CA CYS A 266 16.14 32.65 18.42
C CYS A 266 14.91 32.26 17.58
N ARG A 267 13.75 32.24 18.24
CA ARG A 267 12.43 32.50 17.66
C ARG A 267 12.46 33.80 16.85
N GLN A 268 12.60 33.72 15.53
CA GLN A 268 12.12 34.77 14.63
C GLN A 268 11.21 34.17 13.56
N ILE A 269 9.98 34.65 13.63
CA ILE A 269 8.82 34.46 12.76
C ILE A 269 9.22 34.43 11.29
N TRP A 270 9.04 33.29 10.60
CA TRP A 270 8.66 33.21 9.18
C TRP A 270 7.84 31.92 8.94
N PRO A 271 6.70 32.00 8.23
CA PRO A 271 5.97 30.82 7.81
C PRO A 271 6.57 30.27 6.50
N ILE A 272 6.37 28.97 6.24
CA ILE A 272 6.37 28.28 4.92
C ILE A 272 7.46 27.20 4.72
N CYS A 273 6.97 26.04 4.27
CA CYS A 273 7.62 24.92 3.57
C CYS A 273 8.55 23.98 4.36
N CYS A 274 7.96 23.05 5.12
CA CYS A 274 8.53 21.71 5.26
C CYS A 274 8.06 20.87 4.07
N PRO A 275 8.95 20.27 3.26
CA PRO A 275 8.54 19.24 2.30
C PRO A 275 7.96 18.05 3.08
N VAL A 276 6.81 17.54 2.61
CA VAL A 276 6.18 16.33 3.15
C VAL A 276 7.19 15.18 3.04
N PRO A 277 7.52 14.47 4.13
CA PRO A 277 8.44 13.34 4.06
C PRO A 277 7.90 12.27 3.11
N TRP A 278 8.76 11.69 2.29
CA TRP A 278 8.38 10.71 1.26
C TRP A 278 7.65 9.48 1.82
N TRP A 279 7.84 9.10 3.09
CA TRP A 279 7.09 8.00 3.73
C TRP A 279 5.60 8.31 3.94
N SER A 280 5.21 9.58 3.95
CA SER A 280 3.79 9.99 4.05
C SER A 280 2.98 9.54 2.83
N SER A 281 3.65 9.17 1.74
CA SER A 281 2.99 8.58 0.57
C SER A 281 2.47 7.17 0.87
N TRP A 282 3.13 6.39 1.74
CA TRP A 282 2.74 5.01 2.09
C TRP A 282 1.51 4.96 2.99
N THR A 283 1.28 6.01 3.79
CA THR A 283 0.21 6.09 4.79
C THR A 283 -0.86 7.11 4.44
N ALA A 284 -1.32 7.19 3.18
CA ALA A 284 -2.25 8.25 2.78
C ALA A 284 -3.64 8.16 3.45
N TRP A 285 -3.71 8.64 4.68
CA TRP A 285 -4.92 9.09 5.34
C TRP A 285 -5.28 10.45 4.74
N PRO A 286 -6.53 10.65 4.28
CA PRO A 286 -6.92 11.95 3.76
C PRO A 286 -6.92 12.99 4.88
N PRO A 287 -6.56 14.25 4.60
CA PRO A 287 -6.81 15.34 5.53
C PRO A 287 -8.32 15.46 5.80
N PRO A 288 -8.75 15.90 7.00
CA PRO A 288 -10.17 16.06 7.32
C PRO A 288 -10.82 17.02 6.31
N THR A 289 -11.93 16.59 5.71
CA THR A 289 -12.74 17.45 4.85
C THR A 289 -13.27 18.64 5.65
N PRO A 290 -13.10 19.89 5.17
CA PRO A 290 -13.66 21.04 5.84
C PRO A 290 -15.21 20.95 5.85
N PRO A 291 -15.89 21.44 6.89
CA PRO A 291 -17.33 21.42 6.95
C PRO A 291 -17.90 22.25 5.79
N THR A 292 -18.79 21.62 5.01
CA THR A 292 -19.55 22.27 3.95
C THR A 292 -20.35 23.44 4.52
N SER A 293 -19.96 24.66 4.16
CA SER A 293 -20.74 25.85 4.47
C SER A 293 -22.09 25.72 3.76
N ARG A 294 -23.17 25.67 4.55
CA ARG A 294 -24.53 25.73 4.01
C ARG A 294 -24.69 27.05 3.27
N HIS A 295 -24.89 26.99 1.96
CA HIS A 295 -25.32 28.13 1.18
C HIS A 295 -26.65 28.65 1.73
N ARG A 296 -26.59 29.86 2.31
CA ARG A 296 -27.76 30.65 2.69
C ARG A 296 -28.42 31.14 1.41
N THR A 297 -29.52 30.52 1.00
CA THR A 297 -30.41 31.02 -0.04
C THR A 297 -30.89 32.42 0.34
N GLN A 298 -30.47 33.45 -0.40
CA GLN A 298 -31.13 34.75 -0.38
C GLN A 298 -32.40 34.65 -1.23
N ARG A 299 -33.56 34.86 -0.60
CA ARG A 299 -34.80 35.15 -1.31
C ARG A 299 -34.77 36.62 -1.77
N PRO A 300 -35.24 36.95 -2.97
CA PRO A 300 -35.59 38.32 -3.30
C PRO A 300 -36.99 38.62 -2.71
N THR A 301 -37.15 39.82 -2.18
CA THR A 301 -38.43 40.44 -1.78
C THR A 301 -38.53 41.79 -2.48
N PRO A 302 -39.77 42.29 -2.68
CA PRO A 302 -40.42 42.53 -3.97
C PRO A 302 -39.89 43.71 -4.78
#